data_AF-A0A7V6XNA8-F1
#
_entry.id   AF-A0A7V6XNA8-F1
#
_cell.length_a   1.000
_cell.length_b   1.000
_cell.length_c   1.000
_cell.angle_alpha   90.00
_cell.angle_beta   90.00
_cell.angle_gamma   90.00
#
_symmetry.space_group_name_H-M   'P 1'
#
loop_
_entity.id
_entity.type
_entity.pdbx_description
1 polymer ?
#
loop_
_entity_poly.entity_id
_entity_poly.type
_entity_poly.pdbx_seq_one_letter_code
_entity_poly.pdbx_strand_id
1 'polypeptide(L)'
;MEFDVVVLSRLLTFITLGFHIIMATIGVGVPVFISVAEFIGIKRKDKHYILLARRWARGYTILVAVGVVTGTIIAFQLSLLWPTFMQAAGHVISLPLFMETFAFFFEAIFLGIYLYTWERFEKPIYHWLLSIPVVLGASLSAFFITSVNAFMNAPQGFDIIDGMFANVQPLVAMFNPALPTKISHVLTTAYLTSAFILAAIAAFHLLKQRNLTYHKKALHFTMIGCFVFSLATIVNGDFSGKYLAVYQPE
;
A
#
# COMPACT_ATOMS: atom_id res chain seq x y z
N MET A 1 18.25 -16.12 -30.18
CA MET A 1 17.44 -16.46 -29.00
C MET A 1 16.13 -15.71 -29.17
N GLU A 2 15.11 -16.34 -29.75
CA GLU A 2 13.75 -15.79 -29.69
C GLU A 2 13.20 -16.13 -28.31
N PHE A 3 12.93 -15.11 -27.51
CA PHE A 3 12.26 -15.32 -26.23
C PHE A 3 10.80 -15.69 -26.50
N ASP A 4 10.34 -16.80 -25.93
CA ASP A 4 8.95 -17.21 -25.99
C ASP A 4 8.04 -16.17 -25.32
N VAL A 5 6.81 -16.03 -25.82
CA VAL A 5 5.78 -15.09 -25.34
C VAL A 5 5.53 -15.30 -23.84
N VAL A 6 5.54 -16.53 -23.36
CA VAL A 6 5.37 -16.82 -21.92
C VAL A 6 6.45 -16.15 -21.06
N VAL A 7 7.70 -16.16 -21.53
CA VAL A 7 8.83 -15.54 -20.82
C VAL A 7 8.76 -14.02 -20.92
N LEU A 8 8.44 -13.48 -22.10
CA LEU A 8 8.31 -12.04 -22.32
C LEU A 8 7.16 -11.43 -21.52
N SER A 9 6.00 -12.07 -21.47
CA SER A 9 4.86 -11.64 -20.66
C SER A 9 5.23 -11.60 -19.17
N ARG A 10 5.91 -12.64 -18.67
CA ARG A 10 6.38 -12.67 -17.27
C ARG A 10 7.38 -11.54 -16.99
N LEU A 11 8.32 -11.28 -17.90
CA LEU A 11 9.32 -10.22 -17.75
C LEU A 11 8.68 -8.82 -17.75
N LEU A 12 7.75 -8.57 -18.68
CA LEU A 12 7.07 -7.27 -18.77
C LEU A 12 6.21 -7.00 -17.53
N THR A 13 5.46 -8.01 -17.08
CA THR A 13 4.70 -7.93 -15.82
C THR A 13 5.64 -7.69 -14.63
N PHE A 14 6.77 -8.40 -14.55
CA PHE A 14 7.77 -8.20 -13.49
C PHE A 14 8.32 -6.78 -13.45
N ILE A 15 8.72 -6.22 -14.60
CA ILE A 15 9.25 -4.85 -14.67
C ILE A 15 8.17 -3.85 -14.25
N THR A 16 6.95 -4.02 -14.76
CA THR A 16 5.84 -3.09 -14.49
C THR A 16 5.46 -3.09 -13.02
N LEU A 17 5.24 -4.26 -12.42
CA LEU A 17 4.95 -4.39 -10.99
C LEU A 17 6.15 -3.97 -10.12
N GLY A 18 7.37 -4.25 -10.57
CA GLY A 18 8.60 -3.84 -9.87
C GLY A 18 8.74 -2.31 -9.76
N PHE A 19 8.34 -1.56 -10.79
CA PHE A 19 8.24 -0.11 -10.71
C PHE A 19 7.03 0.34 -9.89
N HIS A 20 5.88 -0.30 -10.07
CA HIS A 20 4.65 0.06 -9.38
C HIS A 20 4.78 -0.06 -7.85
N ILE A 21 5.41 -1.14 -7.35
CA ILE A 21 5.49 -1.42 -5.91
C ILE A 21 6.32 -0.38 -5.15
N ILE A 22 7.29 0.27 -5.81
CA ILE A 22 8.06 1.38 -5.24
C ILE A 22 7.11 2.51 -4.85
N MET A 23 6.18 2.87 -5.73
CA MET A 23 5.23 3.95 -5.48
C MET A 23 4.07 3.50 -4.60
N ALA A 24 3.59 2.27 -4.78
CA ALA A 24 2.45 1.73 -4.05
C ALA A 24 2.75 1.53 -2.54
N THR A 25 3.91 0.99 -2.18
CA THR A 25 4.28 0.80 -0.76
C THR A 25 4.45 2.13 -0.03
N ILE A 26 4.97 3.15 -0.72
CA ILE A 26 5.04 4.52 -0.21
C ILE A 26 3.63 5.11 -0.11
N GLY A 27 2.78 4.84 -1.11
CA GLY A 27 1.34 5.08 -1.14
C GLY A 27 0.64 4.63 0.15
N VAL A 28 0.89 3.39 0.55
CA VAL A 28 0.27 2.78 1.73
C VAL A 28 0.81 3.34 3.04
N GLY A 29 2.13 3.52 3.16
CA GLY A 29 2.75 3.84 4.45
C GLY A 29 2.87 5.32 4.78
N VAL A 30 3.17 6.19 3.82
CA VAL A 30 3.39 7.63 4.09
C VAL A 30 2.17 8.34 4.70
N PRO A 31 0.91 8.06 4.31
CA PRO A 31 -0.27 8.64 4.94
C PRO A 31 -0.34 8.42 6.45
N VAL A 32 0.10 7.24 6.92
CA VAL A 32 0.16 6.93 8.36
C VAL A 32 1.10 7.92 9.07
N PHE A 33 2.29 8.13 8.50
CA PHE A 33 3.26 9.06 9.08
C PHE A 33 2.81 10.52 8.98
N ILE A 34 2.13 10.91 7.90
CA ILE A 34 1.52 12.25 7.76
C ILE A 34 0.48 12.46 8.87
N SER A 35 -0.47 11.54 9.01
CA SER A 35 -1.56 11.63 9.98
C SER A 35 -1.03 11.67 11.42
N VAL A 36 -0.08 10.79 11.76
CA VAL A 36 0.51 10.75 13.10
C VAL A 36 1.36 12.00 13.37
N ALA A 37 2.14 12.49 12.39
CA ALA A 37 2.89 13.73 12.55
C ALA A 37 1.95 14.91 12.82
N GLU A 38 0.88 15.05 12.04
CA GLU A 38 -0.09 16.12 12.28
C GLU A 38 -0.74 16.00 13.66
N PHE A 39 -1.19 14.81 14.06
CA PHE A 39 -1.77 14.57 15.38
C PHE A 39 -0.81 14.96 16.52
N ILE A 40 0.46 14.55 16.43
CA ILE A 40 1.49 14.93 17.40
C ILE A 40 1.68 16.44 17.41
N GLY A 41 1.71 17.08 16.25
CA GLY A 41 1.83 18.54 16.12
C GLY A 41 0.69 19.30 16.77
N ILE A 42 -0.55 18.81 16.61
CA ILE A 42 -1.75 19.37 17.25
C ILE A 42 -1.68 19.17 18.77
N LYS A 43 -1.45 17.93 19.22
CA LYS A 43 -1.46 17.57 20.65
C LYS A 43 -0.34 18.26 21.42
N ARG A 44 0.85 18.38 20.84
CA ARG A 44 2.03 19.01 21.47
C ARG A 44 2.13 20.51 21.17
N LYS A 45 1.22 21.07 20.37
CA LYS A 45 1.29 22.45 19.86
C LYS A 45 2.64 22.76 19.18
N ASP A 46 3.20 21.77 18.50
CA ASP A 46 4.53 21.86 17.87
C ASP A 46 4.39 22.04 16.35
N LYS A 47 4.68 23.27 15.90
CA LYS A 47 4.60 23.66 14.49
C LYS A 47 5.50 22.83 13.56
N HIS A 48 6.56 22.21 14.08
CA HIS A 48 7.48 21.41 13.27
C HIS A 48 6.82 20.13 12.74
N TYR A 49 5.99 19.48 13.55
CA TYR A 49 5.28 18.26 13.17
C TYR A 49 4.13 18.54 12.20
N ILE A 50 3.44 19.67 12.36
CA ILE A 50 2.46 20.16 11.37
C ILE A 50 3.17 20.44 10.04
N LEU A 51 4.36 21.05 10.07
CA LEU A 51 5.15 21.30 8.88
C LEU A 51 5.66 20.00 8.23
N LEU A 52 6.01 18.98 9.02
CA LEU A 52 6.37 17.64 8.53
C LEU A 52 5.22 17.05 7.72
N ALA A 53 4.02 16.99 8.32
CA ALA A 53 2.83 16.48 7.66
C ALA A 53 2.55 17.22 6.34
N ARG A 54 2.59 18.56 6.33
CA ARG A 54 2.34 19.36 5.13
C ARG A 54 3.38 19.13 4.03
N ARG A 55 4.66 19.03 4.40
CA ARG A 55 5.76 18.81 3.43
C ARG A 55 5.69 17.42 2.83
N TRP A 56 5.44 16.40 3.65
CA TRP A 56 5.30 15.03 3.18
C TRP A 56 4.05 14.85 2.31
N ALA A 57 2.92 15.46 2.66
CA ALA A 57 1.70 15.41 1.84
C ALA A 57 1.91 15.95 0.41
N ARG A 58 2.70 17.01 0.24
CA ARG A 58 3.06 17.53 -1.09
C ARG A 58 3.86 16.52 -1.91
N GLY A 59 4.87 15.89 -1.31
CA GLY A 59 5.67 14.85 -1.99
C GLY A 59 4.85 13.60 -2.27
N TYR A 60 4.02 13.19 -1.31
CA TYR A 60 3.11 12.06 -1.41
C TYR A 60 2.20 12.16 -2.63
N THR A 61 1.63 13.35 -2.89
CA THR A 61 0.73 13.59 -4.02
C THR A 61 1.39 13.27 -5.37
N ILE A 62 2.68 13.60 -5.53
CA ILE A 62 3.43 13.32 -6.76
C ILE A 62 3.59 11.80 -6.93
N LEU A 63 3.95 11.10 -5.86
CA LEU A 63 4.13 9.64 -5.89
C LEU A 63 2.82 8.91 -6.16
N VAL A 64 1.72 9.37 -5.57
CA VAL A 64 0.38 8.86 -5.84
C VAL A 64 0.03 9.01 -7.32
N ALA A 65 0.28 10.17 -7.93
CA ALA A 65 0.01 10.39 -9.35
C ALA A 65 0.78 9.41 -10.26
N VAL A 66 2.06 9.14 -9.95
CA VAL A 66 2.86 8.12 -10.68
C VAL A 66 2.34 6.70 -10.40
N GLY A 67 1.92 6.43 -9.17
CA GLY A 67 1.27 5.18 -8.75
C GLY A 67 0.02 4.87 -9.58
N VAL A 68 -0.83 5.86 -9.83
CA VAL A 68 -2.04 5.71 -10.66
C VAL A 68 -1.70 5.27 -12.08
N VAL A 69 -0.72 5.92 -12.72
CA VAL A 69 -0.34 5.60 -14.10
C VAL A 69 0.20 4.17 -14.17
N THR A 70 1.11 3.80 -13.28
CA THR A 70 1.70 2.45 -13.25
C THR A 70 0.67 1.36 -12.89
N GLY A 71 -0.27 1.65 -11.97
CA GLY A 71 -1.37 0.76 -11.62
C GLY A 71 -2.38 0.59 -12.78
N THR A 72 -2.62 1.65 -13.54
CA THR A 72 -3.45 1.55 -14.75
C THR A 72 -2.80 0.62 -15.77
N ILE A 73 -1.49 0.76 -15.99
CA ILE A 73 -0.74 -0.10 -16.92
C ILE A 73 -0.84 -1.57 -16.51
N ILE A 74 -0.65 -1.91 -15.23
CA ILE A 74 -0.71 -3.32 -14.81
C ILE A 74 -2.13 -3.90 -14.91
N ALA A 75 -3.17 -3.11 -14.62
CA ALA A 75 -4.55 -3.54 -14.77
C ALA A 75 -4.88 -3.92 -16.22
N PHE A 76 -4.40 -3.16 -17.20
CA PHE A 76 -4.53 -3.53 -18.62
C PHE A 76 -3.65 -4.72 -19.00
N GLN A 77 -2.40 -4.77 -18.53
CA GLN A 77 -1.50 -5.89 -18.79
C GLN A 77 -2.05 -7.22 -18.30
N LEU A 78 -2.78 -7.24 -17.18
CA LEU A 78 -3.37 -8.47 -16.65
C LEU A 78 -4.29 -9.15 -17.68
N SER A 79 -5.17 -8.38 -18.33
CA SER A 79 -6.07 -8.91 -19.36
C SER A 79 -5.41 -9.14 -20.72
N LEU A 80 -4.42 -8.32 -21.08
CA LEU A 80 -3.74 -8.41 -22.37
C LEU A 80 -2.71 -9.54 -22.43
N LEU A 81 -1.96 -9.75 -21.34
CA LEU A 81 -0.88 -10.74 -21.28
C LEU A 81 -1.36 -12.10 -20.75
N TRP A 82 -2.46 -12.13 -19.98
CA TRP A 82 -2.98 -13.33 -19.35
C TRP A 82 -4.48 -13.56 -19.64
N PRO A 83 -4.91 -13.60 -20.92
CA PRO A 83 -6.33 -13.66 -21.28
C PRO A 83 -7.02 -14.94 -20.78
N THR A 84 -6.38 -16.11 -20.92
CA THR A 84 -6.94 -17.39 -20.44
C THR A 84 -7.09 -17.41 -18.91
N PHE A 85 -6.14 -16.79 -18.20
CA PHE A 85 -6.24 -16.64 -16.75
C PHE A 85 -7.44 -15.75 -16.39
N MET A 86 -7.63 -14.63 -17.08
CA MET A 86 -8.78 -13.74 -16.85
C MET A 86 -10.11 -14.38 -17.22
N GLN A 87 -10.14 -15.23 -18.24
CA GLN A 87 -11.35 -15.99 -18.60
C GLN A 87 -11.76 -16.96 -17.49
N ALA A 88 -10.80 -17.61 -16.83
CA ALA A 88 -11.09 -18.53 -15.73
C ALA A 88 -11.33 -17.79 -14.40
N ALA A 89 -10.39 -16.96 -13.98
CA ALA A 89 -10.35 -16.36 -12.65
C ALA A 89 -11.03 -14.98 -12.55
N GLY A 90 -11.35 -14.33 -13.68
CA GLY A 90 -11.86 -12.96 -13.70
C GLY A 90 -13.14 -12.75 -12.87
N HIS A 91 -14.04 -13.74 -12.87
CA HIS A 91 -15.26 -13.70 -12.06
C HIS A 91 -14.98 -13.68 -10.55
N VAL A 92 -13.83 -14.20 -10.12
CA VAL A 92 -13.42 -14.25 -8.72
C VAL A 92 -12.66 -12.98 -8.31
N ILE A 93 -11.71 -12.54 -9.16
CA ILE A 93 -10.80 -11.45 -8.80
C ILE A 93 -11.32 -10.05 -9.16
N SER A 94 -12.39 -9.95 -9.95
CA SER A 94 -12.94 -8.66 -10.40
C SER A 94 -13.43 -7.78 -9.25
N LEU A 95 -14.12 -8.36 -8.25
CA LEU A 95 -14.58 -7.61 -7.08
C LEU A 95 -13.42 -7.00 -6.28
N PRO A 96 -12.42 -7.76 -5.80
CA PRO A 96 -11.31 -7.17 -5.07
C PRO A 96 -10.48 -6.21 -5.92
N LEU A 97 -10.25 -6.49 -7.21
CA LEU A 97 -9.55 -5.55 -8.10
C LEU A 97 -10.31 -4.22 -8.24
N PHE A 98 -11.64 -4.26 -8.37
CA PHE A 98 -12.46 -3.05 -8.38
C PHE A 98 -12.41 -2.33 -7.02
N MET A 99 -12.54 -3.06 -5.92
CA MET A 99 -12.56 -2.48 -4.58
C MET A 99 -11.22 -1.81 -4.20
N GLU A 100 -10.09 -2.29 -4.73
CA GLU A 100 -8.81 -1.58 -4.64
C GLU A 100 -8.91 -0.17 -5.25
N THR A 101 -9.38 -0.08 -6.50
CA THR A 101 -9.50 1.21 -7.21
C THR A 101 -10.54 2.13 -6.57
N PHE A 102 -11.60 1.57 -6.01
CA PHE A 102 -12.59 2.31 -5.23
C PHE A 102 -11.98 2.89 -3.95
N ALA A 103 -11.25 2.08 -3.18
CA ALA A 103 -10.56 2.54 -1.98
C ALA A 103 -9.49 3.60 -2.30
N PHE A 104 -8.81 3.44 -3.44
CA PHE A 104 -7.85 4.41 -3.96
C PHE A 104 -8.54 5.74 -4.30
N PHE A 105 -9.67 5.69 -5.01
CA PHE A 105 -10.43 6.89 -5.33
C PHE A 105 -10.97 7.58 -4.07
N PHE A 106 -11.41 6.81 -3.08
CA PHE A 106 -11.83 7.32 -1.78
C PHE A 106 -10.69 8.05 -1.06
N GLU A 107 -9.47 7.48 -0.99
CA GLU A 107 -8.34 8.22 -0.42
C GLU A 107 -8.00 9.48 -1.24
N ALA A 108 -8.10 9.44 -2.57
CA ALA A 108 -7.72 10.54 -3.44
C ALA A 108 -8.64 11.76 -3.24
N ILE A 109 -9.94 11.54 -3.03
CA ILE A 109 -10.89 12.60 -2.68
C ILE A 109 -10.45 13.28 -1.38
N PHE A 110 -10.24 12.51 -0.32
CA PHE A 110 -9.89 13.06 0.99
C PHE A 110 -8.50 13.67 1.01
N LEU A 111 -7.54 13.12 0.26
CA LEU A 111 -6.22 13.70 0.07
C LEU A 111 -6.33 15.06 -0.62
N GLY A 112 -7.15 15.17 -1.66
CA GLY A 112 -7.42 16.46 -2.32
C GLY A 112 -7.99 17.48 -1.34
N ILE A 113 -9.01 17.11 -0.57
CA ILE A 113 -9.59 17.99 0.45
C ILE A 113 -8.53 18.39 1.47
N TYR A 114 -7.77 17.43 2.02
CA TYR A 114 -6.69 17.66 2.98
C TYR A 114 -5.64 18.66 2.45
N LEU A 115 -5.21 18.53 1.19
CA LEU A 115 -4.22 19.44 0.61
C LEU A 115 -4.73 20.87 0.44
N TYR A 116 -6.00 21.04 0.06
CA TYR A 116 -6.58 22.35 -0.27
C TYR A 116 -7.30 23.05 0.88
N THR A 117 -7.43 22.40 2.04
CA THR A 117 -8.19 22.93 3.20
C THR A 117 -7.33 23.18 4.45
N TRP A 118 -6.00 23.13 4.35
CA TRP A 118 -5.06 23.28 5.48
C TRP A 118 -5.30 24.49 6.37
N GLU A 119 -5.71 25.62 5.79
CA GLU A 119 -5.93 26.89 6.49
C GLU A 119 -7.42 27.30 6.49
N ARG A 120 -8.34 26.35 6.20
CA ARG A 120 -9.78 26.63 6.08
C ARG A 120 -10.61 26.26 7.30
N PHE A 121 -10.06 25.50 8.25
CA PHE A 121 -10.78 25.08 9.46
C PHE A 121 -10.35 25.89 10.68
N GLU A 122 -11.32 26.23 11.54
CA GLU A 122 -11.06 26.94 12.80
C GLU A 122 -10.23 26.10 13.79
N LYS A 123 -10.47 24.78 13.83
CA LYS A 123 -9.75 23.86 14.70
C LYS A 123 -8.88 22.91 13.87
N PRO A 124 -7.56 22.81 14.15
CA PRO A 124 -6.66 21.90 13.44
C PRO A 124 -7.10 20.43 13.48
N ILE A 125 -7.84 20.01 14.51
CA ILE A 125 -8.33 18.64 14.63
C ILE A 125 -9.28 18.25 13.50
N TYR A 126 -10.08 19.19 12.97
CA TYR A 126 -11.01 18.90 11.87
C TYR A 126 -10.26 18.66 10.57
N HIS A 127 -9.14 19.36 10.38
CA HIS A 127 -8.25 19.09 9.26
C HIS A 127 -7.58 17.71 9.41
N TRP A 128 -7.10 17.37 10.61
CA TRP A 128 -6.52 16.05 10.88
C TRP A 128 -7.49 14.89 10.62
N LEU A 129 -8.78 15.05 10.92
CA LEU A 129 -9.79 14.02 10.62
C LEU A 129 -9.87 13.65 9.13
N LEU A 130 -9.51 14.57 8.22
CA LEU A 130 -9.45 14.28 6.79
C LEU A 130 -8.32 13.31 6.43
N SER A 131 -7.27 13.22 7.24
CA SER A 131 -6.18 12.26 7.03
C SER A 131 -6.60 10.81 7.31
N ILE A 132 -7.63 10.59 8.14
CA ILE A 132 -8.06 9.25 8.53
C ILE A 132 -8.63 8.46 7.33
N PRO A 133 -9.58 9.00 6.54
CA PRO A 133 -10.00 8.38 5.28
C PRO A 133 -8.86 8.10 4.30
N VAL A 134 -7.81 8.93 4.26
CA VAL A 134 -6.64 8.69 3.40
C VAL A 134 -5.89 7.44 3.86
N VAL A 135 -5.59 7.34 5.16
CA VAL A 135 -4.93 6.15 5.75
C VAL A 135 -5.76 4.88 5.56
N LEU A 136 -7.07 4.98 5.78
CA LEU A 136 -8.00 3.86 5.62
C LEU A 136 -8.09 3.44 4.16
N GLY A 137 -8.25 4.37 3.23
CA GLY A 137 -8.32 4.09 1.79
C GLY A 137 -7.05 3.41 1.29
N ALA A 138 -5.87 3.94 1.61
CA ALA A 138 -4.60 3.33 1.22
C ALA A 138 -4.43 1.90 1.79
N SER A 139 -4.83 1.68 3.05
CA SER A 139 -4.76 0.36 3.69
C SER A 139 -5.80 -0.62 3.12
N LEU A 140 -6.99 -0.13 2.76
CA LEU A 140 -8.04 -0.90 2.10
C LEU A 140 -7.64 -1.28 0.67
N SER A 141 -6.99 -0.38 -0.08
CA SER A 141 -6.43 -0.70 -1.39
C SER A 141 -5.44 -1.86 -1.28
N ALA A 142 -4.49 -1.78 -0.34
CA ALA A 142 -3.58 -2.89 -0.05
C ALA A 142 -4.32 -4.18 0.33
N PHE A 143 -5.37 -4.10 1.15
CA PHE A 143 -6.22 -5.24 1.52
C PHE A 143 -6.82 -5.93 0.30
N PHE A 144 -7.52 -5.17 -0.55
CA PHE A 144 -8.23 -5.73 -1.68
C PHE A 144 -7.29 -6.30 -2.74
N ILE A 145 -6.21 -5.61 -3.11
CA ILE A 145 -5.28 -6.14 -4.10
C ILE A 145 -4.47 -7.33 -3.57
N THR A 146 -4.12 -7.32 -2.28
CA THR A 146 -3.46 -8.47 -1.66
C THR A 146 -4.40 -9.67 -1.58
N SER A 147 -5.72 -9.47 -1.48
CA SER A 147 -6.68 -10.57 -1.55
C SER A 147 -6.68 -11.27 -2.90
N VAL A 148 -6.44 -10.55 -4.02
CA VAL A 148 -6.24 -11.14 -5.35
C VAL A 148 -5.02 -12.07 -5.32
N ASN A 149 -3.87 -11.57 -4.85
CA ASN A 149 -2.66 -12.38 -4.77
C ASN A 149 -2.84 -13.56 -3.80
N ALA A 150 -3.48 -13.35 -2.66
CA ALA A 150 -3.77 -14.41 -1.69
C ALA A 150 -4.64 -15.51 -2.34
N PHE A 151 -5.66 -15.14 -3.11
CA PHE A 151 -6.48 -16.07 -3.88
C PHE A 151 -5.64 -16.84 -4.91
N MET A 152 -4.73 -16.17 -5.62
CA MET A 152 -3.83 -16.83 -6.59
C MET A 152 -2.91 -17.86 -5.92
N ASN A 153 -2.60 -17.71 -4.63
CA ASN A 153 -1.79 -18.65 -3.86
C ASN A 153 -2.64 -19.77 -3.26
N ALA A 154 -3.83 -19.47 -2.75
CA ALA A 154 -4.74 -20.43 -2.13
C ALA A 154 -6.15 -20.32 -2.75
N PRO A 155 -6.38 -20.91 -3.94
CA PRO A 155 -7.65 -20.80 -4.65
C PRO A 155 -8.76 -21.55 -3.91
N GLN A 156 -9.87 -20.86 -3.64
CA GLN A 156 -11.08 -21.45 -3.07
C GLN A 156 -12.32 -20.63 -3.43
N GLY A 157 -13.51 -21.15 -3.14
CA GLY A 157 -14.76 -20.43 -3.36
C GLY A 157 -15.25 -20.44 -4.81
N PHE A 158 -14.97 -21.51 -5.55
CA PHE A 158 -15.48 -21.77 -6.89
C PHE A 158 -15.47 -23.28 -7.17
N ASP A 159 -16.31 -23.72 -8.10
CA ASP A 159 -16.28 -25.06 -8.68
C ASP A 159 -15.54 -25.02 -10.01
N ILE A 160 -14.98 -26.15 -10.45
CA ILE A 160 -14.39 -26.28 -11.79
C ILE A 160 -15.35 -27.13 -12.65
N ILE A 161 -15.94 -26.51 -13.66
CA ILE A 161 -16.81 -27.16 -14.65
C ILE A 161 -16.20 -26.91 -16.03
N ASP A 162 -15.84 -27.97 -16.75
CA ASP A 162 -15.23 -27.91 -18.09
C ASP A 162 -13.98 -27.01 -18.17
N GLY A 163 -13.17 -27.00 -17.10
CA GLY A 163 -11.96 -26.19 -17.02
C GLY A 163 -12.19 -24.70 -16.75
N MET A 164 -13.44 -24.28 -16.51
CA MET A 164 -13.81 -22.92 -16.12
C MET A 164 -14.26 -22.85 -14.66
N PHE A 165 -14.06 -21.70 -14.02
CA PHE A 165 -14.56 -21.47 -12.67
C PHE A 165 -16.05 -21.14 -12.71
N ALA A 166 -16.85 -21.91 -11.98
CA ALA A 166 -18.29 -21.77 -11.83
C ALA A 166 -18.67 -21.59 -10.35
N ASN A 167 -19.93 -21.21 -10.07
CA ASN A 167 -20.48 -21.07 -8.71
C ASN A 167 -19.59 -20.24 -7.75
N VAL A 168 -19.05 -19.14 -8.27
CA VAL A 168 -18.11 -18.30 -7.54
C VAL A 168 -18.76 -17.70 -6.28
N GLN A 169 -18.07 -17.84 -5.16
CA GLN A 169 -18.38 -17.24 -3.87
C GLN A 169 -17.29 -16.20 -3.56
N PRO A 170 -17.49 -14.92 -3.95
CA PRO A 170 -16.43 -13.91 -3.93
C PRO A 170 -15.83 -13.69 -2.54
N LEU A 171 -16.65 -13.71 -1.49
CA LEU A 171 -16.17 -13.54 -0.12
C LEU A 171 -15.31 -14.71 0.34
N VAL A 172 -15.65 -15.94 -0.01
CA VAL A 172 -14.83 -17.12 0.32
C VAL A 172 -13.50 -17.05 -0.40
N ALA A 173 -13.50 -16.67 -1.68
CA ALA A 173 -12.26 -16.51 -2.45
C ALA A 173 -11.37 -15.38 -1.91
N MET A 174 -11.97 -14.25 -1.51
CA MET A 174 -11.25 -13.11 -0.93
C MET A 174 -10.65 -13.48 0.44
N PHE A 175 -11.47 -14.04 1.35
CA PHE A 175 -11.06 -14.43 2.70
C PHE A 175 -10.49 -15.86 2.75
N ASN A 176 -9.49 -16.10 1.90
CA ASN A 176 -8.78 -17.38 1.85
C ASN A 176 -7.72 -17.54 2.95
N PRO A 177 -7.21 -18.76 3.19
CA PRO A 177 -6.23 -19.04 4.24
C PRO A 177 -4.94 -18.21 4.14
N ALA A 178 -4.55 -17.78 2.94
CA ALA A 178 -3.36 -16.95 2.74
C ALA A 178 -3.60 -15.47 3.08
N LEU A 179 -4.84 -14.99 3.05
CA LEU A 179 -5.14 -13.56 3.19
C LEU A 179 -4.57 -12.97 4.49
N PRO A 180 -4.78 -13.55 5.70
CA PRO A 180 -4.35 -12.91 6.94
C PRO A 180 -2.84 -12.68 7.03
N THR A 181 -2.04 -13.65 6.60
CA THR A 181 -0.58 -13.55 6.61
C THR A 181 -0.10 -12.59 5.53
N LYS A 182 -0.64 -12.69 4.30
CA LYS A 182 -0.27 -11.79 3.20
C LYS A 182 -0.60 -10.33 3.54
N ILE A 183 -1.81 -10.01 4.01
CA ILE A 183 -2.19 -8.62 4.26
C ILE A 183 -1.45 -8.01 5.45
N SER A 184 -1.33 -8.74 6.55
CA SER A 184 -0.61 -8.26 7.74
C SER A 184 0.87 -8.00 7.41
N HIS A 185 1.50 -8.90 6.64
CA HIS A 185 2.88 -8.73 6.22
C HIS A 185 3.04 -7.57 5.24
N VAL A 186 2.17 -7.44 4.23
CA VAL A 186 2.19 -6.33 3.26
C VAL A 186 2.03 -4.98 3.95
N LEU A 187 1.03 -4.81 4.83
CA LEU A 187 0.81 -3.55 5.53
C LEU A 187 2.00 -3.19 6.43
N THR A 188 2.46 -4.12 7.26
CA THR A 188 3.56 -3.84 8.19
C THR A 188 4.88 -3.54 7.47
N THR A 189 5.19 -4.27 6.40
CA THR A 189 6.40 -4.01 5.60
C THR A 189 6.32 -2.72 4.79
N ALA A 190 5.14 -2.33 4.29
CA ALA A 190 4.93 -1.04 3.63
C ALA A 190 5.09 0.13 4.61
N TYR A 191 4.55 0.00 5.83
CA TYR A 191 4.73 0.98 6.90
C TYR A 191 6.19 1.09 7.32
N LEU A 192 6.89 -0.05 7.48
CA LEU A 192 8.31 -0.09 7.78
C LEU A 192 9.15 0.59 6.70
N THR A 193 8.87 0.29 5.44
CA THR A 193 9.57 0.87 4.27
C THR A 193 9.41 2.38 4.25
N SER A 194 8.18 2.87 4.41
CA SER A 194 7.89 4.30 4.49
C SER A 194 8.58 4.97 5.68
N ALA A 195 8.63 4.31 6.84
CA ALA A 195 9.35 4.79 8.02
C ALA A 195 10.83 5.04 7.70
N PHE A 196 11.49 4.05 7.10
CA PHE A 196 12.91 4.13 6.75
C PHE A 196 13.18 5.14 5.64
N ILE A 197 12.30 5.27 4.64
CA ILE A 197 12.44 6.29 3.58
C ILE A 197 12.39 7.70 4.20
N LEU A 198 11.40 7.97 5.06
CA LEU A 198 11.28 9.27 5.72
C LEU A 198 12.46 9.52 6.69
N ALA A 199 12.92 8.48 7.39
CA ALA A 199 14.12 8.54 8.23
C ALA A 199 15.38 8.85 7.41
N ALA A 200 15.56 8.22 6.26
CA ALA A 200 16.69 8.44 5.36
C ALA A 200 16.70 9.89 4.85
N ILE A 201 15.54 10.44 4.46
CA ILE A 201 15.40 11.85 4.07
C ILE A 201 15.82 12.76 5.22
N ALA A 202 15.37 12.47 6.45
CA ALA A 202 15.72 13.25 7.63
C ALA A 202 17.22 13.18 7.96
N ALA A 203 17.79 11.98 7.97
CA ALA A 203 19.21 11.73 8.24
C ALA A 203 20.11 12.43 7.20
N PHE A 204 19.78 12.33 5.91
CA PHE A 204 20.53 12.98 4.84
C PHE A 204 20.59 14.51 5.02
N HIS A 205 19.48 15.14 5.37
CA HIS A 205 19.45 16.58 5.60
C HIS A 205 20.16 17.01 6.90
N LEU A 206 20.13 16.15 7.92
CA LEU A 206 20.85 16.37 9.17
C LEU A 206 22.37 16.31 8.94
N LEU A 207 22.85 15.36 8.13
CA LEU A 207 24.26 15.27 7.71
C LEU A 207 24.71 16.51 6.93
N LYS A 208 23.82 17.11 6.14
CA LYS A 208 24.06 18.38 5.43
C LYS A 208 23.91 19.63 6.30
N GLN A 209 23.73 19.48 7.61
CA GLN A 209 23.52 20.56 8.57
C GLN A 209 22.36 21.52 8.23
N ARG A 210 21.35 21.03 7.50
CA ARG A 210 20.17 21.82 7.12
C ARG A 210 19.08 21.66 8.17
N ASN A 211 18.45 22.77 8.60
CA ASN A 211 17.26 22.79 9.46
C ASN A 211 17.30 21.76 10.62
N LEU A 212 18.38 21.78 11.42
CA LEU A 212 18.73 20.73 12.38
C LEU A 212 17.57 20.32 13.30
N THR A 213 16.81 21.28 13.85
CA THR A 213 15.67 21.01 14.75
C THR A 213 14.56 20.22 14.06
N TYR A 214 14.20 20.58 12.83
CA TYR A 214 13.16 19.91 12.05
C TYR A 214 13.58 18.48 11.72
N HIS A 215 14.79 18.30 11.20
CA HIS A 215 15.26 16.98 10.77
C HIS A 215 15.60 16.06 11.94
N LYS A 216 16.03 16.59 13.10
CA LYS A 216 16.21 15.79 14.32
C LYS A 216 14.88 15.26 14.86
N LYS A 217 13.83 16.10 14.89
CA LYS A 217 12.47 15.68 15.28
C LYS A 217 11.90 14.64 14.31
N ALA A 218 12.08 14.88 13.00
CA ALA A 218 11.67 13.97 11.96
C ALA A 218 12.34 12.60 12.13
N LEU A 219 13.67 12.58 12.25
CA LEU A 219 14.45 11.36 12.40
C LEU A 219 14.07 10.58 13.66
N HIS A 220 13.94 11.25 14.81
CA HIS A 220 13.53 10.60 16.05
C HIS A 220 12.15 9.95 15.92
N PHE A 221 11.18 10.68 15.37
CA PHE A 221 9.83 10.19 15.16
C PHE A 221 9.78 9.01 14.17
N THR A 222 10.46 9.11 13.04
CA THR A 222 10.45 8.05 12.03
C THR A 222 11.20 6.81 12.50
N MET A 223 12.30 6.96 13.27
CA MET A 223 13.03 5.82 13.84
C MET A 223 12.23 5.07 14.91
N ILE A 224 11.38 5.75 15.68
CA ILE A 224 10.40 5.07 16.55
C ILE A 224 9.45 4.22 15.68
N GLY A 225 8.95 4.78 14.58
CA GLY A 225 8.16 4.04 13.60
C GLY A 225 8.91 2.83 13.03
N CYS A 226 10.17 3.00 12.64
CA CYS A 226 11.02 1.90 12.15
C CYS A 226 11.13 0.77 13.17
N PHE A 227 11.35 1.09 14.44
CA PHE A 227 11.45 0.10 15.51
C PHE A 227 10.12 -0.64 15.74
N VAL A 228 9.00 0.08 15.79
CA VAL A 228 7.68 -0.55 16.00
C VAL A 228 7.31 -1.45 14.82
N PHE A 229 7.44 -0.94 13.59
CA PHE A 229 7.06 -1.70 12.41
C PHE A 229 8.04 -2.82 12.08
N SER A 230 9.33 -2.72 12.45
CA SER A 230 10.26 -3.83 12.30
C SER A 230 9.90 -5.01 13.18
N LEU A 231 9.53 -4.77 14.45
CA LEU A 231 9.03 -5.82 15.34
C LEU A 231 7.76 -6.46 14.79
N ALA A 232 6.79 -5.65 14.33
CA ALA A 232 5.56 -6.15 13.73
C ALA A 232 5.85 -6.99 12.46
N THR A 233 6.78 -6.54 11.62
CA THR A 233 7.21 -7.27 10.41
C THR A 233 7.89 -8.59 10.76
N ILE A 234 8.75 -8.64 11.78
CA ILE A 234 9.41 -9.88 12.22
C ILE A 234 8.36 -10.91 12.66
N VAL A 235 7.42 -10.49 13.51
CA VAL A 235 6.36 -11.37 14.02
C VAL A 235 5.46 -11.85 12.88
N ASN A 236 5.02 -10.96 11.99
CA ASN A 236 4.20 -11.33 10.84
C ASN A 236 4.96 -12.19 9.82
N GLY A 237 6.28 -12.00 9.71
CA GLY A 237 7.16 -12.82 8.89
C GLY A 237 7.20 -14.26 9.38
N ASP A 238 7.34 -14.48 10.69
CA ASP A 238 7.27 -15.81 11.30
C ASP A 238 5.92 -16.48 11.07
N PHE A 239 4.80 -15.76 11.27
CA PHE A 239 3.47 -16.28 10.95
C PHE A 239 3.31 -16.63 9.47
N SER A 240 3.85 -15.82 8.57
CA SER A 240 3.83 -16.08 7.12
C SER A 240 4.67 -17.31 6.77
N GLY A 241 5.85 -17.47 7.38
CA GLY A 241 6.70 -18.65 7.21
C GLY A 241 6.04 -19.94 7.72
N LYS A 242 5.37 -19.88 8.88
CA LYS A 242 4.57 -20.99 9.41
C LYS A 242 3.39 -21.34 8.52
N TYR A 243 2.72 -20.35 7.95
CA TYR A 243 1.69 -20.58 6.94
C TYR A 243 2.25 -21.35 5.74
N LEU A 244 3.38 -20.90 5.18
CA LEU A 244 4.02 -21.60 4.04
C LEU A 244 4.41 -23.04 4.42
N ALA A 245 5.02 -23.25 5.59
CA ALA A 245 5.41 -24.59 6.04
C ALA A 245 4.24 -25.59 6.14
N VAL A 246 3.01 -25.11 6.36
CA VAL A 246 1.81 -25.95 6.47
C VAL A 246 1.05 -26.07 5.16
N TYR A 247 0.87 -24.96 4.44
CA TYR A 247 -0.04 -24.89 3.30
C TYR A 247 0.66 -24.93 1.93
N GLN A 248 1.92 -24.46 1.84
CA GLN A 248 2.68 -24.35 0.58
C GLN A 248 4.20 -24.52 0.81
N PRO A 249 4.68 -25.74 1.12
CA PRO A 249 6.09 -25.99 1.43
C PRO A 249 7.01 -26.16 0.21
N GLU A 250 6.46 -26.17 -1.01
CA GLU A 250 7.20 -26.19 -2.29
C GLU A 250 8.16 -25.00 -2.48
#